data_AF-A0AAD5HAN5-F1
#
_entry.id   AF-A0AAD5HAN5-F1
#
_cell.length_a   1.000
_cell.length_b   1.000
_cell.length_c   1.000
_cell.angle_alpha   90.00
_cell.angle_beta   90.00
_cell.angle_gamma   90.00
#
_symmetry.space_group_name_H-M   'P 1'
#
loop_
_entity.id
_entity.type
_entity.pdbx_description
1 polymer ?
#
loop_
_entity_poly.entity_id
_entity_poly.type
_entity_poly.pdbx_seq_one_letter_code
_entity_poly.pdbx_strand_id
1 'polypeptide(L)'
;MSFQNSSGCEGLFGAAYILSMPAELLGVGGFVPRQICSVAPFAAKLQSNSDPMRFALESFTLMQVSIYVAGFGAGIFAIFFSLGILRRFTKDIVRIRKGDYNIFKGKKNNDTILDDAIRFFGACVGFGFTGTLYFMVEIALIGTAVTLLIELDRFRHIIFHRVTVGIWFSSFFVSLVVQLIQRRITLLIFVENGTRMAVQNRAPFMHYCYFLMFTAMTRALTSYLLRSIKLIFRYPIFSIRVDRNAETWGVRRGDAGFAAYCGMVLAEHEYNNPIILSFIQSLVQKEAASDQLVKKCRRHQAKFSDIESSNMDKGPKEAVKSKAQKRARTRWFLFVTLINNPTLLKARMASQKVVLKEAEMS
;
A
#
# COMPACT_ATOMS: atom_id res chain seq x y z
N MET A 1 -28.57 39.57 -32.31
CA MET A 1 -27.84 40.32 -31.26
C MET A 1 -28.22 39.71 -29.92
N SER A 2 -27.22 39.54 -29.05
CA SER A 2 -27.28 39.16 -27.62
C SER A 2 -27.86 37.79 -27.24
N PHE A 3 -26.97 36.78 -27.25
CA PHE A 3 -26.85 35.75 -26.22
C PHE A 3 -26.28 36.37 -24.94
N GLN A 4 -26.85 36.12 -23.75
CA GLN A 4 -26.07 36.11 -22.49
C GLN A 4 -26.81 35.43 -21.33
N ASN A 5 -26.19 34.33 -20.88
CA ASN A 5 -25.99 33.86 -19.50
C ASN A 5 -27.14 33.83 -18.48
N SER A 6 -27.66 32.62 -18.26
CA SER A 6 -28.21 32.17 -16.97
C SER A 6 -27.91 30.68 -16.77
N SER A 7 -26.65 30.36 -16.49
CA SER A 7 -26.20 28.98 -16.18
C SER A 7 -25.19 28.94 -15.03
N GLY A 8 -25.19 29.96 -14.16
CA GLY A 8 -24.21 30.10 -13.07
C GLY A 8 -24.70 29.71 -11.66
N CYS A 9 -26.01 29.64 -11.41
CA CYS A 9 -26.52 29.51 -10.04
C CYS A 9 -26.96 28.09 -9.62
N GLU A 10 -27.21 27.17 -10.56
CA GLU A 10 -27.63 25.81 -10.22
C GLU A 10 -26.47 24.92 -9.70
N GLY A 11 -25.23 25.22 -10.09
CA GLY A 11 -24.04 24.51 -9.60
C GLY A 11 -23.70 24.79 -8.12
N LEU A 12 -24.04 25.99 -7.62
CA LEU A 12 -23.75 26.40 -6.24
C LEU A 12 -24.74 25.78 -5.22
N PHE A 13 -26.00 25.60 -5.61
CA PHE A 13 -26.99 24.90 -4.78
C PHE A 13 -26.73 23.39 -4.71
N GLY A 14 -26.29 22.77 -5.82
CA GLY A 14 -25.87 21.37 -5.82
C GLY A 14 -24.65 21.11 -4.94
N ALA A 15 -23.66 22.01 -4.97
CA ALA A 15 -22.47 21.90 -4.12
C ALA A 15 -22.81 22.06 -2.62
N ALA A 16 -23.74 22.95 -2.26
CA ALA A 16 -24.20 23.12 -0.89
C ALA A 16 -24.95 21.88 -0.36
N TYR A 17 -25.77 21.23 -1.19
CA TYR A 17 -26.45 19.98 -0.84
C TYR A 17 -25.50 18.78 -0.71
N ILE A 18 -24.46 18.71 -1.55
CA ILE A 18 -23.44 17.67 -1.45
C ILE A 18 -22.58 17.89 -0.18
N LEU A 19 -22.35 19.15 0.21
CA LEU A 19 -21.66 19.51 1.46
C LEU A 19 -22.51 19.32 2.73
N SER A 20 -23.85 19.32 2.63
CA SER A 20 -24.75 19.10 3.77
C SER A 20 -25.01 17.61 4.06
N MET A 21 -24.88 16.73 3.07
CA MET A 21 -25.08 15.29 3.24
C MET A 21 -24.21 14.65 4.34
N PRO A 22 -22.90 14.95 4.48
CA PRO A 22 -22.09 14.43 5.59
C PRO A 22 -22.61 14.86 6.97
N ALA A 23 -23.14 16.09 7.07
CA ALA A 23 -23.69 16.63 8.31
C ALA A 23 -25.02 15.96 8.69
N GLU A 24 -25.86 15.64 7.71
CA GLU A 24 -27.09 14.86 7.94
C GLU A 24 -26.78 13.39 8.26
N LEU A 25 -25.81 12.78 7.58
CA LEU A 25 -25.42 11.37 7.78
C LEU A 25 -24.77 11.12 9.17
N LEU A 26 -24.04 12.11 9.70
CA LEU A 26 -23.42 12.06 11.04
C LEU A 26 -24.35 12.56 12.17
N GLY A 27 -25.63 12.84 11.87
CA GLY A 27 -26.64 13.17 12.88
C GLY A 27 -26.63 14.61 13.39
N VAL A 28 -25.98 15.54 12.69
CA VAL A 28 -26.03 16.98 12.99
C VAL A 28 -27.43 17.55 12.75
N GLY A 29 -28.22 16.89 11.89
CA GLY A 29 -29.65 17.14 11.72
C GLY A 29 -30.48 16.63 12.91
N GLY A 30 -30.61 17.44 13.96
CA GLY A 30 -31.65 17.30 14.99
C GLY A 30 -31.33 16.40 16.20
N PHE A 31 -30.54 15.32 16.07
CA PHE A 31 -30.17 14.50 17.23
C PHE A 31 -29.06 15.12 18.08
N VAL A 32 -27.96 15.52 17.43
CA VAL A 32 -26.82 16.17 18.09
C VAL A 32 -27.23 17.49 18.78
N PRO A 33 -27.99 18.42 18.15
CA PRO A 33 -28.46 19.63 18.82
C PRO A 33 -29.33 19.33 20.05
N ARG A 34 -30.20 18.32 20.01
CA ARG A 34 -31.04 17.94 21.15
C ARG A 34 -30.22 17.41 22.33
N GLN A 35 -29.18 16.61 22.05
CA GLN A 35 -28.26 16.12 23.08
C GLN A 35 -27.37 17.23 23.63
N ILE A 36 -26.91 18.15 22.79
CA ILE A 36 -26.15 19.33 23.25
C ILE A 36 -27.03 20.18 24.15
N CYS A 37 -28.29 20.45 23.78
CA CYS A 37 -29.21 21.22 24.62
C CYS A 37 -29.58 20.53 25.94
N SER A 38 -29.61 19.19 25.99
CA SER A 38 -29.86 18.45 27.24
C SER A 38 -28.64 18.41 28.17
N VAL A 39 -27.43 18.36 27.60
CA VAL A 39 -26.16 18.29 28.34
C VAL A 39 -25.62 19.67 28.72
N ALA A 40 -25.90 20.71 27.92
CA ALA A 40 -25.48 22.08 28.13
C ALA A 40 -25.75 22.63 29.56
N PRO A 41 -26.92 22.45 30.19
CA PRO A 41 -27.13 22.96 31.55
C PRO A 41 -26.28 22.25 32.62
N PHE A 42 -25.84 21.02 32.37
CA PHE A 42 -24.92 20.30 33.25
C PHE A 42 -23.46 20.69 32.98
N ALA A 43 -23.09 20.86 31.71
CA ALA A 43 -21.76 21.27 31.30
C ALA A 43 -21.45 22.73 31.67
N ALA A 44 -22.43 23.64 31.58
CA ALA A 44 -22.28 25.03 31.96
C ALA A 44 -21.94 25.22 33.46
N LYS A 45 -22.38 24.28 34.33
CA LYS A 45 -21.99 24.28 35.76
C LYS A 45 -20.50 23.96 35.99
N LEU A 46 -19.83 23.37 35.01
CA LEU A 46 -18.39 23.10 35.04
C LEU A 46 -17.56 24.29 34.51
N GLN A 47 -18.21 25.28 33.90
CA GLN A 47 -17.58 26.49 33.38
C GLN A 47 -17.64 27.62 34.42
N SER A 48 -16.70 28.57 34.33
CA SER A 48 -16.63 29.70 35.28
C SER A 48 -17.67 30.78 35.00
N ASN A 49 -18.22 30.84 33.78
CA ASN A 49 -19.33 31.72 33.39
C ASN A 49 -20.58 30.88 33.14
N SER A 50 -21.70 31.30 33.74
CA SER A 50 -22.90 30.47 33.94
C SER A 50 -23.97 30.63 32.85
N ASP A 51 -23.60 30.96 31.61
CA ASP A 51 -24.57 31.17 30.52
C ASP A 51 -24.73 29.90 29.67
N PRO A 52 -25.71 29.02 29.96
CA PRO A 52 -25.87 27.73 29.28
C PRO A 52 -26.20 27.89 27.80
N MET A 53 -26.86 28.99 27.41
CA MET A 53 -27.24 29.27 26.03
C MET A 53 -26.02 29.64 25.17
N ARG A 54 -25.10 30.44 25.72
CA ARG A 54 -23.87 30.84 25.01
C ARG A 54 -22.95 29.65 24.83
N PHE A 55 -22.79 28.82 25.87
CA PHE A 55 -22.04 27.57 25.80
C PHE A 55 -22.59 26.65 24.70
N ALA A 56 -23.91 26.39 24.69
CA ALA A 56 -24.51 25.52 23.69
C ALA A 56 -24.29 26.02 22.24
N LEU A 57 -24.30 27.33 22.03
CA LEU A 57 -24.13 27.95 20.71
C LEU A 57 -22.66 27.89 20.25
N GLU A 58 -21.71 28.19 21.15
CA GLU A 58 -20.27 28.05 20.89
C GLU A 58 -19.90 26.56 20.60
N SER A 59 -20.37 25.62 21.42
CA SER A 59 -20.13 24.17 21.22
C SER A 59 -20.70 23.67 19.91
N PHE A 60 -21.89 24.12 19.53
CA PHE A 60 -22.51 23.74 18.27
C PHE A 60 -21.71 24.27 17.08
N THR A 61 -21.28 25.54 17.09
CA THR A 61 -20.48 26.10 16.00
C THR A 61 -19.12 25.42 15.85
N LEU A 62 -18.45 25.11 16.96
CA LEU A 62 -17.16 24.43 16.96
C LEU A 62 -17.29 22.97 16.50
N MET A 63 -18.38 22.28 16.87
CA MET A 63 -18.67 20.93 16.38
C MET A 63 -18.97 20.92 14.88
N GLN A 64 -19.70 21.92 14.36
CA GLN A 64 -19.91 22.07 12.92
C GLN A 64 -18.59 22.25 12.17
N VAL A 65 -17.70 23.13 12.65
CA VAL A 65 -16.36 23.32 12.05
C VAL A 65 -15.56 22.03 12.06
N SER A 66 -15.57 21.28 13.17
CA SER A 66 -14.91 19.97 13.28
C SER A 66 -15.39 18.98 12.21
N ILE A 67 -16.70 18.93 11.96
CA ILE A 67 -17.29 18.02 10.96
C ILE A 67 -16.94 18.43 9.54
N TYR A 68 -16.92 19.73 9.23
CA TYR A 68 -16.46 20.21 7.92
C TYR A 68 -14.98 19.89 7.68
N VAL A 69 -14.14 20.08 8.70
CA VAL A 69 -12.71 19.70 8.65
C VAL A 69 -12.54 18.20 8.48
N ALA A 70 -13.35 17.38 9.16
CA ALA A 70 -13.34 15.93 9.02
C ALA A 70 -13.73 15.49 7.61
N GLY A 71 -14.82 16.04 7.05
CA GLY A 71 -15.28 15.72 5.70
C GLY A 71 -14.27 16.10 4.62
N PHE A 72 -13.77 17.34 4.66
CA PHE A 72 -12.78 17.82 3.70
C PHE A 72 -11.43 17.09 3.85
N GLY A 73 -11.00 16.88 5.09
CA GLY A 73 -9.78 16.13 5.42
C GLY A 73 -9.84 14.70 4.91
N ALA A 74 -10.97 14.00 5.12
CA ALA A 74 -11.16 12.65 4.62
C ALA A 74 -11.16 12.57 3.08
N GLY A 75 -11.76 13.55 2.40
CA GLY A 75 -11.72 13.64 0.94
C GLY A 75 -10.29 13.79 0.40
N ILE A 76 -9.51 14.70 0.96
CA ILE A 76 -8.08 14.86 0.61
C ILE A 76 -7.31 13.57 0.88
N PHE A 77 -7.54 12.94 2.03
CA PHE A 77 -6.84 11.73 2.43
C PHE A 77 -7.14 10.55 1.50
N ALA A 78 -8.40 10.42 1.06
CA ALA A 78 -8.81 9.44 0.05
C ALA A 78 -8.03 9.64 -1.26
N ILE A 79 -7.92 10.88 -1.76
CA ILE A 79 -7.17 11.20 -2.99
C ILE A 79 -5.70 10.80 -2.85
N PHE A 80 -5.05 11.16 -1.74
CA PHE A 80 -3.65 10.79 -1.48
C PHE A 80 -3.44 9.28 -1.48
N PHE A 81 -4.39 8.51 -0.95
CA PHE A 81 -4.30 7.06 -0.94
C PHE A 81 -4.60 6.41 -2.27
N SER A 82 -5.57 6.91 -3.04
CA SER A 82 -5.79 6.45 -4.41
C SER A 82 -4.53 6.62 -5.27
N LEU A 83 -3.87 7.78 -5.17
CA LEU A 83 -2.57 8.02 -5.84
C LEU A 83 -1.47 7.10 -5.28
N GLY A 84 -1.48 6.86 -3.98
CA GLY A 84 -0.55 5.94 -3.30
C GLY A 84 -0.66 4.50 -3.78
N ILE A 85 -1.89 3.99 -3.98
CA ILE A 85 -2.17 2.66 -4.51
C ILE A 85 -1.66 2.56 -5.96
N LEU A 86 -1.95 3.56 -6.80
CA LEU A 86 -1.48 3.58 -8.19
C LEU A 86 0.06 3.56 -8.30
N ARG A 87 0.74 4.39 -7.51
CA ARG A 87 2.21 4.40 -7.45
C ARG A 87 2.77 3.08 -6.94
N ARG A 88 2.06 2.42 -6.02
CA ARG A 88 2.51 1.14 -5.46
C ARG A 88 2.32 0.01 -6.47
N PHE A 89 1.17 -0.05 -7.11
CA PHE A 89 0.84 -1.01 -8.15
C PHE A 89 1.90 -1.00 -9.27
N THR A 90 2.21 0.18 -9.81
CA THR A 90 3.26 0.32 -10.84
C THR A 90 4.63 -0.16 -10.38
N LYS A 91 5.00 0.08 -9.11
CA LYS A 91 6.27 -0.40 -8.55
C LYS A 91 6.27 -1.91 -8.26
N ASP A 92 5.13 -2.49 -7.90
CA ASP A 92 5.01 -3.91 -7.56
C ASP A 92 4.94 -4.78 -8.83
N ILE A 93 4.19 -4.36 -9.86
CA ILE A 93 4.13 -5.08 -11.14
C ILE A 93 5.51 -5.16 -11.81
N VAL A 94 6.31 -4.08 -11.75
CA VAL A 94 7.69 -4.08 -12.27
C VAL A 94 8.59 -5.03 -11.48
N ARG A 95 8.40 -5.17 -10.17
CA ARG A 95 9.19 -6.09 -9.34
C ARG A 95 8.84 -7.54 -9.63
N ILE A 96 7.56 -7.86 -9.76
CA ILE A 96 7.12 -9.22 -10.07
C ILE A 96 7.57 -9.62 -11.47
N ARG A 97 7.50 -8.71 -12.46
CA ARG A 97 8.03 -8.96 -13.81
C ARG A 97 9.55 -9.18 -13.85
N LYS A 98 10.30 -8.68 -12.86
CA LYS A 98 11.74 -8.97 -12.68
C LYS A 98 11.99 -10.34 -12.00
N GLY A 99 10.95 -11.04 -11.59
CA GLY A 99 11.03 -12.27 -10.79
C GLY A 99 11.19 -12.02 -9.29
N ASP A 100 11.01 -10.79 -8.81
CA ASP A 100 11.01 -10.51 -7.38
C ASP A 100 9.61 -10.72 -6.78
N TYR A 101 9.38 -11.92 -6.25
CA TYR A 101 8.15 -12.32 -5.55
C TYR A 101 8.19 -12.04 -4.04
N ASN A 102 9.06 -11.12 -3.57
CA ASN A 102 9.13 -10.71 -2.16
C ASN A 102 7.78 -10.29 -1.57
N ILE A 103 6.87 -9.75 -2.39
CA ILE A 103 5.53 -9.38 -1.95
C ILE A 103 4.70 -10.57 -1.52
N PHE A 104 4.95 -11.78 -2.02
CA PHE A 104 4.24 -13.02 -1.69
C PHE A 104 4.91 -13.84 -0.58
N LYS A 105 6.08 -13.40 -0.08
CA LYS A 105 6.76 -14.06 1.04
C LYS A 105 5.79 -14.18 2.23
N GLY A 106 5.53 -15.41 2.67
CA GLY A 106 4.50 -15.77 3.64
C GLY A 106 3.46 -16.77 3.11
N LYS A 107 3.19 -16.80 1.80
CA LYS A 107 2.45 -17.90 1.14
C LYS A 107 3.46 -18.95 0.69
N LYS A 108 3.67 -19.99 1.51
CA LYS A 108 4.69 -21.04 1.29
C LYS A 108 4.53 -21.75 -0.08
N ASN A 109 3.33 -21.73 -0.67
CA ASN A 109 2.99 -22.44 -1.91
C ASN A 109 2.22 -21.60 -2.97
N ASN A 110 2.29 -20.26 -2.93
CA ASN A 110 1.62 -19.43 -3.95
C ASN A 110 0.10 -19.68 -4.06
N ASP A 111 -0.61 -19.93 -2.94
CA ASP A 111 -2.07 -20.12 -2.85
C ASP A 111 -2.90 -18.85 -3.19
N THR A 112 -2.39 -17.94 -4.01
CA THR A 112 -3.19 -16.86 -4.61
C THR A 112 -4.06 -17.45 -5.69
N ILE A 113 -5.38 -17.38 -5.48
CA ILE A 113 -6.37 -17.93 -6.39
C ILE A 113 -6.85 -16.81 -7.31
N LEU A 114 -7.26 -17.12 -8.54
CA LEU A 114 -7.86 -16.15 -9.45
C LEU A 114 -9.11 -15.45 -8.84
N ASP A 115 -9.82 -16.14 -7.94
CA ASP A 115 -10.94 -15.59 -7.17
C ASP A 115 -10.54 -14.36 -6.33
N ASP A 116 -9.31 -14.33 -5.79
CA ASP A 116 -8.77 -13.16 -5.07
C ASP A 116 -8.69 -11.93 -6.01
N ALA A 117 -8.35 -12.14 -7.29
CA ALA A 117 -8.27 -11.07 -8.29
C ALA A 117 -9.65 -10.50 -8.63
N ILE A 118 -10.68 -11.35 -8.76
CA ILE A 118 -12.05 -10.94 -9.09
C ILE A 118 -12.62 -10.04 -7.97
N ARG A 119 -12.31 -10.37 -6.71
CA ARG A 119 -12.78 -9.61 -5.54
C ARG A 119 -12.09 -8.26 -5.37
N PHE A 120 -11.01 -7.98 -6.09
CA PHE A 120 -10.20 -6.78 -5.88
C PHE A 120 -10.98 -5.47 -6.03
N PHE A 121 -11.78 -5.30 -7.09
CA PHE A 121 -12.52 -4.06 -7.28
C PHE A 121 -13.56 -3.83 -6.18
N GLY A 122 -14.26 -4.90 -5.77
CA GLY A 122 -15.20 -4.85 -4.65
C GLY A 122 -14.51 -4.52 -3.33
N ALA A 123 -13.36 -5.14 -3.05
CA ALA A 123 -12.54 -4.82 -1.89
C ALA A 123 -12.05 -3.37 -1.93
N CYS A 124 -11.55 -2.89 -3.07
CA CYS A 124 -11.06 -1.52 -3.22
C CYS A 124 -12.14 -0.48 -2.93
N VAL A 125 -13.35 -0.66 -3.46
CA VAL A 125 -14.49 0.23 -3.21
C VAL A 125 -14.98 0.09 -1.77
N GLY A 126 -15.11 -1.14 -1.26
CA GLY A 126 -15.59 -1.42 0.10
C GLY A 126 -14.67 -0.84 1.18
N PHE A 127 -13.37 -1.11 1.12
CA PHE A 127 -12.37 -0.56 2.04
C PHE A 127 -12.19 0.96 1.85
N GLY A 128 -12.33 1.46 0.62
CA GLY A 128 -12.32 2.90 0.35
C GLY A 128 -13.49 3.63 1.03
N PHE A 129 -14.72 3.14 0.83
CA PHE A 129 -15.92 3.73 1.41
C PHE A 129 -15.96 3.60 2.95
N THR A 130 -15.77 2.39 3.46
CA THR A 130 -15.78 2.16 4.92
C THR A 130 -14.60 2.84 5.62
N GLY A 131 -13.42 2.85 4.99
CA GLY A 131 -12.24 3.53 5.52
C GLY A 131 -12.38 5.04 5.54
N THR A 132 -12.99 5.66 4.53
CA THR A 132 -13.27 7.11 4.54
C THR A 132 -14.28 7.50 5.59
N LEU A 133 -15.38 6.74 5.74
CA LEU A 133 -16.36 6.96 6.81
C LEU A 133 -15.73 6.83 8.20
N TYR A 134 -14.94 5.78 8.42
CA TYR A 134 -14.25 5.58 9.68
C TYR A 134 -13.32 6.74 10.01
N PHE A 135 -12.53 7.19 9.03
CA PHE A 135 -11.62 8.33 9.20
C PHE A 135 -12.37 9.65 9.45
N MET A 136 -13.54 9.87 8.82
CA MET A 136 -14.41 11.02 9.12
C MET A 136 -14.89 10.99 10.57
N VAL A 137 -15.39 9.83 11.03
CA VAL A 137 -15.86 9.66 12.42
C VAL A 137 -14.73 9.90 13.42
N GLU A 138 -13.53 9.40 13.14
CA GLU A 138 -12.39 9.59 14.04
C GLU A 138 -11.94 11.04 14.14
N ILE A 139 -11.80 11.75 13.01
CA ILE A 139 -11.46 13.18 13.05
C ILE A 139 -12.57 13.95 13.75
N ALA A 140 -13.84 13.61 13.52
CA ALA A 140 -14.95 14.24 14.21
C ALA A 140 -14.89 13.99 15.73
N LEU A 141 -14.59 12.77 16.18
CA LEU A 141 -14.43 12.44 17.62
C LEU A 141 -13.22 13.14 18.25
N ILE A 142 -12.10 13.20 17.54
CA ILE A 142 -10.90 13.92 18.02
C ILE A 142 -11.20 15.41 18.07
N GLY A 143 -11.86 15.95 17.05
CA GLY A 143 -12.24 17.36 16.99
C GLY A 143 -13.23 17.72 18.10
N THR A 144 -14.26 16.90 18.36
CA THR A 144 -15.18 17.14 19.49
C THR A 144 -14.49 17.02 20.84
N ALA A 145 -13.54 16.10 21.01
CA ALA A 145 -12.73 16.04 22.21
C ALA A 145 -11.89 17.32 22.40
N VAL A 146 -11.31 17.85 21.32
CA VAL A 146 -10.54 19.11 21.35
C VAL A 146 -11.45 20.30 21.68
N THR A 147 -12.64 20.39 21.11
CA THR A 147 -13.58 21.48 21.40
C THR A 147 -14.03 21.43 22.86
N LEU A 148 -14.35 20.25 23.39
CA LEU A 148 -14.65 20.07 24.82
C LEU A 148 -13.47 20.51 25.71
N LEU A 149 -12.23 20.19 25.34
CA LEU A 149 -11.05 20.62 26.08
C LEU A 149 -10.84 22.15 26.07
N ILE A 150 -11.24 22.82 24.98
CA ILE A 150 -11.13 24.27 24.86
C ILE A 150 -12.18 24.98 25.73
N GLU A 151 -13.42 24.50 25.72
CA GLU A 151 -14.56 25.17 26.36
C GLU A 151 -14.65 24.93 27.87
N LEU A 152 -14.25 23.75 28.35
CA LEU A 152 -14.32 23.43 29.77
C LEU A 152 -13.09 23.99 30.51
N ASP A 153 -13.15 25.27 30.89
CA ASP A 153 -12.05 25.97 31.61
C ASP A 153 -11.56 25.22 32.85
N ARG A 154 -12.47 24.63 33.64
CA ARG A 154 -12.12 23.86 34.84
C ARG A 154 -11.41 22.55 34.47
N PHE A 155 -11.81 21.90 33.37
CA PHE A 155 -11.18 20.68 32.88
C PHE A 155 -9.82 20.98 32.26
N ARG A 156 -9.68 22.09 31.51
CA ARG A 156 -8.41 22.62 31.02
C ARG A 156 -7.46 22.87 32.19
N HIS A 157 -7.88 23.60 33.21
CA HIS A 157 -7.02 23.89 34.36
C HIS A 157 -6.63 22.62 35.12
N ILE A 158 -7.55 21.67 35.34
CA ILE A 158 -7.24 20.39 36.00
C ILE A 158 -6.27 19.55 35.17
N ILE A 159 -6.51 19.40 33.86
CA ILE A 159 -5.65 18.62 32.97
C ILE A 159 -4.29 19.29 32.84
N PHE A 160 -4.20 20.57 32.50
CA PHE A 160 -2.90 21.26 32.40
C PHE A 160 -2.16 21.25 33.73
N HIS A 161 -2.82 21.46 34.87
CA HIS A 161 -2.14 21.36 36.15
C HIS A 161 -1.70 19.92 36.47
N ARG A 162 -2.51 18.89 36.24
CA ARG A 162 -2.18 17.49 36.53
C ARG A 162 -1.21 16.85 35.53
N VAL A 163 -1.24 17.29 34.28
CA VAL A 163 -0.39 16.77 33.19
C VAL A 163 0.90 17.59 33.08
N THR A 164 0.83 18.92 33.11
CA THR A 164 2.00 19.80 32.92
C THR A 164 2.77 20.04 34.23
N VAL A 165 2.07 20.22 35.36
CA VAL A 165 2.70 20.41 36.68
C VAL A 165 2.71 19.13 37.52
N GLY A 166 1.87 18.14 37.17
CA GLY A 166 1.70 16.95 37.99
C GLY A 166 2.81 15.91 37.87
N ILE A 167 2.75 14.99 38.83
CA ILE A 167 3.67 13.87 39.08
C ILE A 167 4.02 13.09 37.80
N TRP A 168 3.11 13.01 36.82
CA TRP A 168 3.31 12.27 35.57
C TRP A 168 4.41 12.83 34.66
N PHE A 169 4.46 14.14 34.42
CA PHE A 169 5.47 14.74 33.54
C PHE A 169 6.85 14.72 34.17
N SER A 170 6.94 15.04 35.45
CA SER A 170 8.18 14.93 36.22
C SER A 170 8.70 13.49 36.27
N SER A 171 7.83 12.51 36.56
CA SER A 171 8.22 11.09 36.59
C SER A 171 8.67 10.56 35.22
N PHE A 172 8.02 11.02 34.14
CA PHE A 172 8.44 10.69 32.77
C PHE A 172 9.84 11.24 32.47
N PHE A 173 10.09 12.51 32.81
CA PHE A 173 11.39 13.14 32.59
C PHE A 173 12.50 12.49 33.42
N VAL A 174 12.25 12.23 34.71
CA VAL A 174 13.19 11.52 35.59
C VAL A 174 13.49 10.12 35.04
N SER A 175 12.47 9.37 34.61
CA SER A 175 12.66 8.04 34.00
C SER A 175 13.51 8.12 32.72
N LEU A 176 13.31 9.13 31.88
CA LEU A 176 14.11 9.35 30.67
C LEU A 176 15.57 9.62 31.01
N VAL A 177 15.84 10.52 31.96
CA VAL A 177 17.20 10.85 32.40
C VAL A 177 17.90 9.63 32.99
N VAL A 178 17.24 8.88 33.86
CA VAL A 178 17.76 7.62 34.44
C VAL A 178 18.12 6.63 33.32
N GLN A 179 17.28 6.49 32.29
CA GLN A 179 17.57 5.60 31.16
C GLN A 179 18.78 6.05 30.33
N LEU A 180 18.96 7.37 30.13
CA LEU A 180 20.14 7.89 29.44
C LEU A 180 21.41 7.59 30.24
N ILE A 181 21.38 7.80 31.56
CA ILE A 181 22.49 7.51 32.47
C ILE A 181 22.82 6.01 32.45
N GLN A 182 21.81 5.13 32.56
CA GLN A 182 21.98 3.68 32.49
C GLN A 182 22.64 3.23 31.19
N ARG A 183 22.19 3.78 30.06
CA ARG A 183 22.79 3.49 28.76
C ARG A 183 24.27 3.91 28.71
N ARG A 184 24.61 5.07 29.30
CA ARG A 184 26.00 5.55 29.37
C ARG A 184 26.87 4.68 30.26
N ILE A 185 26.40 4.32 31.45
CA ILE A 185 27.10 3.42 32.37
C ILE A 185 27.38 2.06 31.70
N THR A 186 26.37 1.49 31.04
CA THR A 186 26.52 0.21 30.34
C THR A 186 27.60 0.27 29.25
N LEU A 187 27.60 1.32 28.43
CA LEU A 187 28.54 1.49 27.32
C LEU A 187 29.97 1.82 27.77
N LEU A 188 30.14 2.53 28.90
CA LEU A 188 31.46 2.96 29.37
C LEU A 188 32.16 1.94 30.27
N ILE A 189 31.40 1.21 31.10
CA ILE A 189 31.98 0.31 32.11
C ILE A 189 32.00 -1.15 31.65
N PHE A 190 30.97 -1.59 30.94
CA PHE A 190 30.78 -3.02 30.65
C PHE A 190 31.01 -3.40 29.19
N VAL A 191 31.05 -2.46 28.25
CA VAL A 191 31.29 -2.75 26.82
C VAL A 191 32.75 -2.55 26.47
N GLU A 192 33.34 -3.53 25.80
CA GLU A 192 34.75 -3.50 25.38
C GLU A 192 34.98 -2.51 24.22
N ASN A 193 36.10 -1.78 24.27
CA ASN A 193 36.47 -0.80 23.27
C ASN A 193 36.57 -1.43 21.86
N GLY A 194 35.84 -0.88 20.89
CA GLY A 194 35.86 -1.34 19.51
C GLY A 194 34.82 -2.41 19.15
N THR A 195 34.04 -2.91 20.12
CA THR A 195 32.90 -3.81 19.84
C THR A 195 31.60 -3.25 20.41
N ARG A 196 30.45 -3.66 19.84
CA ARG A 196 29.13 -3.22 20.32
C ARG A 196 28.45 -4.20 21.29
N MET A 197 28.98 -5.42 21.40
CA MET A 197 28.32 -6.53 22.10
C MET A 197 29.25 -7.33 23.00
N ALA A 198 30.59 -7.15 22.93
CA ALA A 198 31.48 -7.87 23.82
C ALA A 198 31.48 -7.20 25.20
N VAL A 199 31.26 -8.01 26.23
CA VAL A 199 31.14 -7.55 27.61
C VAL A 199 32.44 -7.79 28.34
N GLN A 200 32.97 -6.75 28.96
CA GLN A 200 34.08 -6.82 29.91
C GLN A 200 33.53 -7.15 31.30
N ASN A 201 34.15 -8.12 31.99
CA ASN A 201 33.77 -8.58 33.34
C ASN A 201 32.31 -9.03 33.49
N ARG A 202 32.05 -10.31 33.17
CA ARG A 202 30.70 -10.90 33.16
C ARG A 202 29.99 -10.90 34.53
N ALA A 203 30.71 -11.17 35.61
CA ALA A 203 30.12 -11.28 36.95
C ALA A 203 29.47 -9.98 37.47
N PRO A 204 30.14 -8.81 37.47
CA PRO A 204 29.51 -7.55 37.89
C PRO A 204 28.40 -7.10 36.92
N PHE A 205 28.51 -7.42 35.63
CA PHE A 205 27.46 -7.14 34.66
C PHE A 205 26.14 -7.87 34.99
N MET A 206 26.20 -9.11 35.47
CA MET A 206 24.99 -9.86 35.87
C MET A 206 24.31 -9.25 37.10
N HIS A 207 25.09 -8.82 38.10
CA HIS A 207 24.56 -8.11 39.28
C HIS A 207 23.96 -6.75 38.90
N TYR A 208 24.62 -6.03 38.00
CA TYR A 208 24.12 -4.76 37.44
C TYR A 208 22.79 -4.95 36.68
N CYS A 209 22.70 -5.99 35.83
CA CYS A 209 21.46 -6.34 35.14
C CYS A 209 20.32 -6.65 36.13
N TYR A 210 20.61 -7.39 37.20
CA TYR A 210 19.61 -7.69 38.23
C TYR A 210 19.12 -6.42 38.94
N PHE A 211 20.02 -5.53 39.35
CA PHE A 211 19.66 -4.26 40.00
C PHE A 211 18.84 -3.35 39.06
N LEU A 212 19.19 -3.31 37.78
CA LEU A 212 18.49 -2.49 36.79
C LEU A 212 17.11 -3.01 36.38
N MET A 213 16.74 -4.24 36.74
CA MET A 213 15.47 -4.86 36.36
C MET A 213 14.26 -3.97 36.68
N PHE A 214 14.20 -3.37 37.87
CA PHE A 214 13.07 -2.52 38.29
C PHE A 214 12.95 -1.25 37.45
N THR A 215 14.08 -0.61 37.15
CA THR A 215 14.10 0.57 36.29
C THR A 215 13.72 0.23 34.84
N ALA A 216 14.16 -0.93 34.34
CA ALA A 216 13.79 -1.44 33.02
C ALA A 216 12.28 -1.77 32.91
N MET A 217 11.65 -2.24 34.00
CA MET A 217 10.21 -2.47 34.06
C MET A 217 9.40 -1.19 33.79
N THR A 218 9.77 -0.07 34.41
CA THR A 218 9.07 1.23 34.19
C THR A 218 9.17 1.69 32.73
N ARG A 219 10.33 1.48 32.09
CA ARG A 219 10.54 1.74 30.67
C ARG A 219 9.68 0.83 29.80
N ALA A 220 9.59 -0.46 30.13
CA ALA A 220 8.78 -1.41 29.39
C ALA A 220 7.30 -1.01 29.40
N LEU A 221 6.77 -0.61 30.56
CA LEU A 221 5.40 -0.12 30.69
C LEU A 221 5.15 1.14 29.85
N THR A 222 6.04 2.12 29.94
CA THR A 222 5.95 3.36 29.14
C THR A 222 6.01 3.06 27.64
N SER A 223 6.92 2.19 27.21
CA SER A 223 7.05 1.77 25.81
C SER A 223 5.81 1.01 25.32
N TYR A 224 5.17 0.22 26.19
CA TYR A 224 3.93 -0.49 25.87
C TYR A 224 2.78 0.49 25.66
N LEU A 225 2.59 1.47 26.55
CA LEU A 225 1.57 2.51 26.39
C LEU A 225 1.77 3.31 25.09
N LEU A 226 3.00 3.75 24.82
CA LEU A 226 3.33 4.44 23.57
C LEU A 226 3.10 3.56 22.34
N ARG A 227 3.34 2.24 22.44
CA ARG A 227 3.04 1.29 21.38
C ARG A 227 1.54 1.17 21.13
N SER A 228 0.73 1.08 22.19
CA SER A 228 -0.73 1.02 22.10
C SER A 228 -1.30 2.29 21.46
N ILE A 229 -0.86 3.46 21.90
CA ILE A 229 -1.27 4.75 21.31
C ILE A 229 -0.91 4.80 19.81
N LYS A 230 0.33 4.42 19.46
CA LYS A 230 0.74 4.33 18.05
C LYS A 230 -0.13 3.37 17.25
N LEU A 231 -0.54 2.24 17.83
CA LEU A 231 -1.41 1.27 17.15
C LEU A 231 -2.80 1.85 16.91
N ILE A 232 -3.39 2.51 17.91
CA ILE A 232 -4.71 3.15 17.83
C ILE A 232 -4.74 4.18 16.71
N PHE A 233 -3.73 5.05 16.59
CA PHE A 233 -3.69 6.04 15.51
C PHE A 233 -3.28 5.46 14.15
N ARG A 234 -2.47 4.40 14.16
CA ARG A 234 -1.94 3.80 12.92
C ARG A 234 -2.99 2.96 12.21
N TYR A 235 -3.75 2.15 12.94
CA TYR A 235 -4.71 1.22 12.36
C TYR A 235 -5.74 1.90 11.43
N PRO A 236 -6.37 3.02 11.81
CA PRO A 236 -7.33 3.73 10.96
C PRO A 236 -6.73 4.27 9.68
N ILE A 237 -5.53 4.84 9.78
CA ILE A 237 -4.77 5.39 8.65
C ILE A 237 -4.44 4.31 7.61
N PHE A 238 -4.22 3.07 8.05
CA PHE A 238 -3.92 1.95 7.16
C PHE A 238 -5.16 1.14 6.75
N SER A 239 -6.28 1.25 7.48
CA SER A 239 -7.52 0.50 7.21
C SER A 239 -8.13 0.79 5.83
N ILE A 240 -8.00 2.02 5.33
CA ILE A 240 -8.47 2.42 4.00
C ILE A 240 -7.62 1.85 2.85
N ARG A 241 -6.40 1.36 3.13
CA ARG A 241 -5.44 0.93 2.11
C ARG A 241 -5.46 -0.58 1.91
N VAL A 242 -5.90 -0.98 0.73
CA VAL A 242 -5.92 -2.40 0.30
C VAL A 242 -4.52 -2.91 -0.09
N ASP A 243 -3.57 -2.02 -0.42
CA ASP A 243 -2.24 -2.41 -0.92
C ASP A 243 -1.25 -2.82 0.18
N ARG A 244 -1.60 -2.63 1.46
CA ARG A 244 -0.76 -3.03 2.60
C ARG A 244 -1.58 -3.81 3.61
N ASN A 245 -0.98 -4.89 4.10
CA ASN A 245 -1.51 -5.60 5.24
C ASN A 245 -1.55 -4.66 6.45
N ALA A 246 -2.74 -4.47 7.03
CA ALA A 246 -2.89 -3.77 8.30
C ALA A 246 -2.27 -4.59 9.45
N GLU A 247 -2.26 -5.91 9.30
CA GLU A 247 -1.85 -6.83 10.34
C GLU A 247 -0.36 -7.20 10.31
N THR A 248 0.10 -7.90 11.34
CA THR A 248 1.49 -8.40 11.39
C THR A 248 1.74 -9.49 10.36
N TRP A 249 3.03 -9.72 10.06
CA TRP A 249 3.45 -10.59 8.96
C TRP A 249 2.93 -12.03 9.06
N GLY A 250 2.72 -12.54 10.28
CA GLY A 250 2.24 -13.91 10.53
C GLY A 250 0.73 -14.13 10.31
N VAL A 251 -0.07 -13.06 10.30
CA VAL A 251 -1.54 -13.13 10.19
C VAL A 251 -2.07 -12.54 8.88
N ARG A 252 -1.17 -12.19 7.94
CA ARG A 252 -1.50 -11.63 6.62
C ARG A 252 -2.51 -12.43 5.78
N ARG A 253 -2.81 -13.66 6.19
CA ARG A 253 -3.84 -14.51 5.58
C ARG A 253 -5.27 -14.04 5.90
N GLY A 254 -5.48 -13.31 7.00
CA GLY A 254 -6.78 -12.80 7.43
C GLY A 254 -7.20 -11.49 6.75
N ASP A 255 -6.26 -10.73 6.19
CA ASP A 255 -6.55 -9.48 5.49
C ASP A 255 -7.06 -9.75 4.07
N ALA A 256 -8.39 -9.74 3.93
CA ALA A 256 -9.08 -9.95 2.66
C ALA A 256 -8.73 -8.88 1.61
N GLY A 257 -8.50 -7.63 2.04
CA GLY A 257 -8.14 -6.56 1.13
C GLY A 257 -6.76 -6.81 0.52
N PHE A 258 -5.78 -7.06 1.38
CA PHE A 258 -4.42 -7.31 0.93
C PHE A 258 -4.28 -8.62 0.12
N ALA A 259 -5.05 -9.66 0.47
CA ALA A 259 -5.13 -10.89 -0.33
C ALA A 259 -5.67 -10.62 -1.74
N ALA A 260 -6.74 -9.84 -1.87
CA ALA A 260 -7.32 -9.47 -3.16
C ALA A 260 -6.35 -8.64 -4.01
N TYR A 261 -5.60 -7.71 -3.41
CA TYR A 261 -4.54 -6.96 -4.10
C TYR A 261 -3.45 -7.90 -4.63
N CYS A 262 -2.99 -8.85 -3.83
CA CYS A 262 -2.01 -9.85 -4.29
C CYS A 262 -2.52 -10.69 -5.46
N GLY A 263 -3.78 -11.13 -5.40
CA GLY A 263 -4.44 -11.88 -6.47
C GLY A 263 -4.48 -11.07 -7.77
N MET A 264 -4.95 -9.82 -7.70
CA MET A 264 -5.01 -8.93 -8.86
C MET A 264 -3.63 -8.72 -9.50
N VAL A 265 -2.60 -8.41 -8.70
CA VAL A 265 -1.26 -8.15 -9.25
C VAL A 265 -0.67 -9.41 -9.88
N LEU A 266 -0.93 -10.60 -9.32
CA LEU A 266 -0.47 -11.86 -9.90
C LEU A 266 -1.21 -12.18 -11.21
N ALA A 267 -2.53 -12.04 -11.23
CA ALA A 267 -3.33 -12.25 -12.44
C ALA A 267 -2.88 -11.30 -13.57
N GLU A 268 -2.64 -10.03 -13.26
CA GLU A 268 -2.12 -9.05 -14.21
C GLU A 268 -0.72 -9.42 -14.72
N HIS A 269 0.13 -9.97 -13.85
CA HIS A 269 1.45 -10.46 -14.27
C HIS A 269 1.35 -11.68 -15.21
N GLU A 270 0.47 -12.63 -14.93
CA GLU A 270 0.32 -13.86 -15.70
C GLU A 270 -0.31 -13.62 -17.08
N TYR A 271 -1.40 -12.84 -17.14
CA TYR A 271 -2.12 -12.59 -18.40
C TYR A 271 -1.53 -11.43 -19.22
N ASN A 272 -1.05 -10.37 -18.56
CA ASN A 272 -0.61 -9.13 -19.23
C ASN A 272 0.92 -8.91 -19.14
N ASN A 273 1.71 -9.98 -19.31
CA ASN A 273 3.16 -9.86 -19.38
C ASN A 273 3.60 -9.26 -20.73
N PRO A 274 4.18 -8.05 -20.78
CA PRO A 274 4.55 -7.40 -22.04
C PRO A 274 5.66 -8.15 -22.79
N ILE A 275 6.50 -8.91 -22.09
CA ILE A 275 7.57 -9.71 -22.72
C ILE A 275 6.95 -10.88 -23.49
N ILE A 276 5.97 -11.56 -22.89
CA ILE A 276 5.28 -12.69 -23.53
C ILE A 276 4.42 -12.18 -24.68
N LEU A 277 3.65 -11.10 -24.47
CA LEU A 277 2.79 -10.52 -25.51
C LEU A 277 3.60 -10.03 -26.72
N SER A 278 4.72 -9.33 -26.50
CA SER A 278 5.60 -8.91 -27.59
C SER A 278 6.27 -10.07 -28.31
N PHE A 279 6.61 -11.16 -27.59
CA PHE A 279 7.11 -12.38 -28.19
C PHE A 279 6.07 -13.06 -29.08
N ILE A 280 4.83 -13.23 -28.58
CA ILE A 280 3.71 -13.79 -29.35
C ILE A 280 3.43 -12.92 -30.59
N GLN A 281 3.38 -11.59 -30.43
CA GLN A 281 3.19 -10.68 -31.56
C GLN A 281 4.29 -10.82 -32.61
N SER A 282 5.54 -11.00 -32.18
CA SER A 282 6.68 -11.24 -33.08
C SER A 282 6.57 -12.59 -33.82
N LEU A 283 5.97 -13.61 -33.21
CA LEU A 283 5.71 -14.90 -33.84
C LEU A 283 4.58 -14.80 -34.87
N VAL A 284 3.45 -14.20 -34.48
CA VAL A 284 2.28 -14.01 -35.35
C VAL A 284 2.65 -13.17 -36.59
N GLN A 285 3.42 -12.10 -36.42
CA GLN A 285 3.89 -11.29 -37.56
C GLN A 285 4.77 -12.08 -38.52
N LYS A 286 5.61 -13.01 -38.03
CA LYS A 286 6.45 -13.86 -38.88
C LYS A 286 5.63 -14.88 -39.67
N GLU A 287 4.61 -15.44 -39.04
CA GLU A 287 3.70 -16.39 -39.69
C GLU A 287 2.82 -15.69 -40.72
N ALA A 288 2.24 -14.53 -40.37
CA ALA A 288 1.45 -13.72 -41.29
C ALA A 288 2.27 -13.21 -42.49
N ALA A 289 3.53 -12.82 -42.29
CA ALA A 289 4.42 -12.44 -43.38
C ALA A 289 4.77 -13.63 -44.30
N SER A 290 4.88 -14.84 -43.74
CA SER A 290 5.06 -16.07 -44.52
C SER A 290 3.83 -16.37 -45.37
N ASP A 291 2.62 -16.23 -44.82
CA ASP A 291 1.36 -16.45 -45.53
C ASP A 291 1.07 -15.42 -46.62
N GLN A 292 1.44 -14.14 -46.39
CA GLN A 292 1.31 -13.10 -47.42
C GLN A 292 2.25 -13.32 -48.60
N LEU A 293 3.45 -13.87 -48.38
CA LEU A 293 4.36 -14.26 -49.46
C LEU A 293 3.78 -15.41 -50.30
N VAL A 294 3.14 -16.39 -49.64
CA VAL A 294 2.46 -17.51 -50.33
C VAL A 294 1.25 -17.01 -51.15
N LYS A 295 0.44 -16.08 -50.61
CA LYS A 295 -0.73 -15.51 -51.32
C LYS A 295 -0.35 -14.58 -52.48
N LYS A 296 0.74 -13.81 -52.38
CA LYS A 296 1.24 -12.98 -53.49
C LYS A 296 1.81 -13.83 -54.63
N CYS A 297 2.42 -14.99 -54.35
CA CYS A 297 2.86 -15.92 -55.40
C CYS A 297 1.70 -16.49 -56.22
N ARG A 298 0.53 -16.78 -55.61
CA ARG A 298 -0.61 -17.36 -56.34
C ARG A 298 -1.26 -16.39 -57.33
N ARG A 299 -1.23 -15.07 -57.05
CA ARG A 299 -1.73 -14.02 -57.97
C ARG A 299 -0.72 -13.61 -59.05
N HIS A 300 0.59 -13.76 -58.81
CA HIS A 300 1.61 -13.50 -59.82
C HIS A 300 1.86 -14.69 -60.76
N GLN A 301 1.56 -15.93 -60.35
CA GLN A 301 1.72 -17.09 -61.23
C GLN A 301 0.72 -17.13 -62.41
N ALA A 302 -0.43 -16.46 -62.29
CA ALA A 302 -1.44 -16.41 -63.36
C ALA A 302 -1.22 -15.31 -64.41
N LYS A 303 -0.21 -14.45 -64.26
CA LYS A 303 0.10 -13.34 -65.20
C LYS A 303 1.49 -13.42 -65.84
N PHE A 304 2.26 -14.45 -65.53
CA PHE A 304 3.64 -14.65 -65.99
C PHE A 304 3.82 -15.96 -66.78
N SER A 305 2.79 -16.42 -67.51
CA SER A 305 2.93 -17.61 -68.37
C SER A 305 3.62 -17.35 -69.71
N ASP A 306 3.79 -16.08 -70.12
CA ASP A 306 4.11 -15.79 -71.53
C ASP A 306 5.46 -15.08 -71.76
N ILE A 307 6.22 -14.72 -70.72
CA ILE A 307 7.50 -14.04 -70.90
C ILE A 307 8.48 -14.51 -69.81
N GLU A 308 9.67 -14.95 -70.23
CA GLU A 308 10.83 -15.40 -69.43
C GLU A 308 10.98 -16.92 -69.20
N SER A 309 11.28 -17.60 -70.30
CA SER A 309 12.26 -18.69 -70.34
C SER A 309 13.69 -18.17 -70.06
N SER A 310 14.01 -17.87 -68.81
CA SER A 310 15.35 -18.02 -68.22
C SER A 310 15.34 -17.49 -66.78
N ASN A 311 15.80 -18.31 -65.82
CA ASN A 311 15.96 -18.03 -64.38
C ASN A 311 14.81 -18.38 -63.41
N MET A 312 13.81 -19.14 -63.84
CA MET A 312 12.82 -19.75 -62.93
C MET A 312 13.06 -21.25 -62.76
N ASP A 313 14.15 -21.63 -62.10
CA ASP A 313 14.16 -22.87 -61.31
C ASP A 313 15.17 -22.80 -60.16
N LYS A 314 14.84 -22.04 -59.11
CA LYS A 314 15.49 -22.22 -57.81
C LYS A 314 14.87 -23.46 -57.17
N GLY A 315 15.31 -24.62 -57.64
CA GLY A 315 14.87 -25.91 -57.12
C GLY A 315 15.05 -26.03 -55.60
N PRO A 316 14.46 -27.07 -54.97
CA PRO A 316 14.43 -27.27 -53.51
C PRO A 316 15.80 -27.14 -52.82
N LYS A 317 16.90 -27.32 -53.57
CA LYS A 317 18.29 -27.16 -53.10
C LYS A 317 18.64 -25.72 -52.66
N GLU A 318 18.14 -24.65 -53.27
CA GLU A 318 18.44 -23.27 -52.81
C GLU A 318 17.64 -22.89 -51.57
N ALA A 319 16.37 -23.29 -51.48
CA ALA A 319 15.55 -23.12 -50.29
C ALA A 319 16.12 -23.90 -49.09
N VAL A 320 16.65 -25.11 -49.32
CA VAL A 320 17.35 -25.92 -48.32
C VAL A 320 18.67 -25.27 -47.89
N LYS A 321 19.46 -24.73 -48.83
CA LYS A 321 20.69 -23.96 -48.51
C LYS A 321 20.39 -22.70 -47.68
N SER A 322 19.32 -21.97 -48.00
CA SER A 322 18.85 -20.81 -47.23
C SER A 322 18.42 -21.19 -45.81
N LYS A 323 17.71 -22.33 -45.64
CA LYS A 323 17.36 -22.87 -44.32
C LYS A 323 18.60 -23.33 -43.54
N ALA A 324 19.56 -23.97 -44.19
CA ALA A 324 20.82 -24.39 -43.57
C ALA A 324 21.66 -23.20 -43.09
N GLN A 325 21.77 -22.13 -43.90
CA GLN A 325 22.44 -20.89 -43.53
C GLN A 325 21.75 -20.19 -42.35
N LYS A 326 20.41 -20.13 -42.34
CA LYS A 326 19.65 -19.61 -41.19
C LYS A 326 19.92 -20.42 -39.93
N ARG A 327 19.89 -21.75 -40.02
CA ARG A 327 20.22 -22.66 -38.89
C ARG A 327 21.64 -22.45 -38.38
N ALA A 328 22.62 -22.29 -39.27
CA ALA A 328 24.00 -22.01 -38.88
C ALA A 328 24.11 -20.68 -38.11
N ARG A 329 23.49 -19.60 -38.60
CA ARG A 329 23.45 -18.30 -37.90
C ARG A 329 22.79 -18.39 -36.53
N THR A 330 21.67 -19.11 -36.41
CA THR A 330 20.99 -19.32 -35.11
C THR A 330 21.88 -20.09 -34.13
N ARG A 331 22.63 -21.11 -34.59
CA ARG A 331 23.58 -21.85 -33.75
C ARG A 331 24.72 -20.97 -33.24
N TRP A 332 25.27 -20.12 -34.11
CA TRP A 332 26.29 -19.14 -33.71
C TRP A 332 25.75 -18.12 -32.69
N PHE A 333 24.55 -17.57 -32.92
CA PHE A 333 23.93 -16.63 -31.98
C PHE A 333 23.68 -17.28 -30.61
N LEU A 334 23.22 -18.54 -30.61
CA LEU A 334 23.05 -19.31 -29.38
C LEU A 334 24.38 -19.50 -28.64
N PHE A 335 25.45 -19.87 -29.36
CA PHE A 335 26.77 -20.06 -28.77
C PHE A 335 27.31 -18.79 -28.11
N VAL A 336 27.24 -17.65 -28.81
CA VAL A 336 27.63 -16.34 -28.27
C VAL A 336 26.80 -15.98 -27.02
N THR A 337 25.49 -16.23 -27.06
CA THR A 337 24.61 -15.98 -25.90
C THR A 337 25.00 -16.83 -24.69
N LEU A 338 25.36 -18.10 -24.90
CA LEU A 338 25.75 -19.03 -23.82
C LEU A 338 27.12 -18.71 -23.23
N ILE A 339 28.10 -18.28 -24.05
CA ILE A 339 29.41 -17.84 -23.56
C ILE A 339 29.25 -16.63 -22.64
N ASN A 340 28.43 -15.66 -23.06
CA ASN A 340 28.22 -14.43 -22.29
C ASN A 340 27.34 -14.62 -21.04
N ASN A 341 26.65 -15.77 -20.90
CA ASN A 341 25.75 -16.06 -19.79
C ASN A 341 25.97 -17.48 -19.23
N PRO A 342 27.02 -17.70 -18.42
CA PRO A 342 27.40 -19.05 -17.95
C PRO A 342 26.36 -19.72 -17.05
N THR A 343 25.51 -18.94 -16.37
CA THR A 343 24.39 -19.46 -15.56
C THR A 343 23.32 -20.12 -16.43
N LEU A 344 23.05 -19.58 -17.62
CA LEU A 344 22.09 -20.15 -18.57
C LEU A 344 22.59 -21.48 -19.15
N LEU A 345 23.91 -21.66 -19.29
CA LEU A 345 24.49 -22.92 -19.74
C LEU A 345 24.16 -24.07 -18.76
N LYS A 346 24.36 -23.83 -17.46
CA LYS A 346 24.04 -24.80 -16.40
C LYS A 346 22.55 -25.14 -16.40
N ALA A 347 21.69 -24.13 -16.48
CA ALA A 347 20.23 -24.31 -16.51
C ALA A 347 19.78 -25.12 -17.75
N ARG A 348 20.35 -24.83 -18.92
CA ARG A 348 20.05 -25.56 -20.16
C ARG A 348 20.47 -27.02 -20.12
N MET A 349 21.65 -27.32 -19.57
CA MET A 349 22.10 -28.70 -19.39
C MET A 349 21.18 -29.46 -18.44
N ALA A 350 20.72 -28.82 -17.35
CA ALA A 350 19.77 -29.41 -16.43
C ALA A 350 18.41 -29.70 -17.10
N SER A 351 17.85 -28.74 -17.86
CA SER A 351 16.58 -28.94 -18.55
C SER A 351 16.66 -30.02 -19.64
N GLN A 352 17.76 -30.11 -20.38
CA GLN A 352 17.95 -31.19 -21.38
C GLN A 352 18.00 -32.57 -20.73
N LYS A 353 18.62 -32.71 -19.54
CA LYS A 353 18.62 -33.97 -18.79
C LYS A 353 17.21 -34.39 -18.36
N VAL A 354 16.34 -33.44 -18.02
CA VAL A 354 14.93 -33.72 -17.66
C VAL A 354 14.18 -34.23 -18.88
N VAL A 355 14.27 -33.53 -20.02
CA VAL A 355 13.60 -33.94 -21.26
C VAL A 355 14.05 -35.31 -21.74
N LEU A 356 15.36 -35.64 -21.61
CA LEU A 356 15.88 -36.96 -21.97
C LEU A 356 15.33 -38.06 -21.05
N LYS A 357 15.22 -37.80 -19.74
CA LYS A 357 14.61 -38.74 -18.80
C LYS A 357 13.13 -38.98 -19.07
N GLU A 358 12.37 -37.95 -19.45
CA GLU A 358 10.96 -38.09 -19.82
C GLU A 358 10.80 -38.89 -21.12
N ALA A 359 11.68 -38.70 -22.09
CA ALA A 359 11.70 -39.46 -23.35
C ALA A 359 12.15 -40.92 -23.19
N GLU A 360 12.88 -41.25 -22.12
CA GLU A 360 13.27 -42.63 -21.77
C GLU A 360 12.16 -43.37 -20.97
N MET A 361 11.20 -42.64 -20.40
CA MET A 361 10.05 -43.20 -19.66
C MET A 361 8.78 -43.36 -20.51
N SER A 362 8.73 -42.73 -21.69
CA SER A 362 7.68 -42.90 -22.72
C SER A 362 8.08 -43.93 -23.74
#